data_AF-A0A2M9ZD48-F1
#
_entry.id   AF-A0A2M9ZD48-F1
#
_cell.length_a   1.000
_cell.length_b   1.000
_cell.length_c   1.000
_cell.angle_alpha   90.00
_cell.angle_beta   90.00
_cell.angle_gamma   90.00
#
_symmetry.space_group_name_H-M   'P 1'
#
loop_
_entity.id
_entity.type
_entity.pdbx_description
1 polymer ?
#
loop_
_entity_poly.entity_id
_entity_poly.type
_entity_poly.pdbx_seq_one_letter_code
_entity_poly.pdbx_strand_id
1 'polypeptide(L)'
;MKKTSILTFSAAILVSFAACIGGLPSLKSSFVIGEHDVPGVGVQKAFAPYSETVNYWGYIKPGQAADAVVNGKKSYFLYVWVPAAIAELGVRLISPTGEIGDPSSEDFQSDAFKAATPEEKSMPNWFDTWIRVERLAAIMPNQIEGAAKGKALQNLGDNDDGDDTYNEERHAKYNSLLRITIPNLPKSLDELKNLDTKKLLVRGLYRITFTTYKVGEVKGSFVATVGVLGPPGVPGLSPILHANPAELQKQATAAEEALKKAVAGDKK
;
A
#
# COMPACT_ATOMS: atom_id res chain seq x y z
N MET A 1 35.76 41.58 0.32
CA MET A 1 35.36 40.26 -0.23
C MET A 1 36.08 39.22 0.63
N LYS A 2 35.48 38.29 1.36
CA LYS A 2 34.23 37.52 1.20
C LYS A 2 33.56 37.40 2.58
N LYS A 3 32.23 37.59 2.65
CA LYS A 3 31.42 37.21 3.81
C LYS A 3 31.02 35.75 3.62
N THR A 4 31.58 34.84 4.40
CA THR A 4 31.15 33.44 4.42
C THR A 4 29.97 33.34 5.37
N SER A 5 28.76 33.30 4.80
CA SER A 5 27.53 33.08 5.56
C SER A 5 27.40 31.57 5.78
N ILE A 6 27.69 31.11 6.99
CA ILE A 6 27.37 29.75 7.43
C ILE A 6 25.89 29.76 7.77
N LEU A 7 25.07 29.21 6.88
CA LEU A 7 23.67 28.93 7.15
C LEU A 7 23.62 27.70 8.06
N THR A 8 23.54 27.93 9.36
CA THR A 8 23.29 26.89 10.36
C THR A 8 21.82 26.45 10.21
N PHE A 9 21.56 25.36 9.50
CA PHE A 9 20.27 24.68 9.57
C PHE A 9 20.17 24.02 10.96
N SER A 10 19.60 24.72 11.93
CA SER A 10 19.16 24.10 13.18
C SER A 10 17.96 23.20 12.86
N ALA A 11 18.23 21.91 12.66
CA ALA A 11 17.20 20.88 12.69
C ALA A 11 16.67 20.77 14.13
N ALA A 12 15.59 21.48 14.43
CA ALA A 12 14.82 21.25 15.63
C ALA A 12 14.14 19.89 15.49
N ILE A 13 14.77 18.85 16.03
CA ILE A 13 14.14 17.53 16.20
C ILE A 13 13.11 17.70 17.31
N LEU A 14 11.86 17.94 16.91
CA LEU A 14 10.69 17.71 17.76
C LEU A 14 10.56 16.19 17.94
N VAL A 15 11.19 15.66 18.98
CA VAL A 15 10.88 14.32 19.49
C VAL A 15 9.49 14.42 20.12
N SER A 16 8.45 14.14 19.33
CA SER A 16 7.12 13.91 19.87
C SER A 16 7.13 12.57 20.59
N PHE A 17 7.21 12.62 21.92
CA PHE A 17 6.83 11.50 22.78
C PHE A 17 5.30 11.35 22.72
N ALA A 18 4.80 10.75 21.65
CA ALA A 18 3.46 10.18 21.57
C ALA A 18 3.59 8.65 21.64
N ALA A 19 4.10 8.16 22.76
CA ALA A 19 3.89 6.77 23.14
C ALA A 19 2.56 6.69 23.90
N CYS A 20 1.73 5.71 23.51
CA CYS A 20 0.46 5.33 24.14
C CYS A 20 -0.82 6.09 23.72
N ILE A 21 -1.06 6.24 22.42
CA ILE A 21 -2.40 6.15 21.84
C ILE A 21 -2.27 5.32 20.56
N GLY A 22 -2.97 4.18 20.48
CA GLY A 22 -2.94 3.29 19.31
C GLY A 22 -3.29 4.07 18.04
N GLY A 23 -2.51 3.85 16.99
CA GLY A 23 -2.68 4.52 15.69
C GLY A 23 -2.03 3.69 14.60
N LEU A 24 -2.57 3.76 13.38
CA LEU A 24 -1.98 3.10 12.22
C LEU A 24 -0.60 3.72 11.92
N PRO A 25 0.51 2.98 12.05
CA PRO A 25 1.83 3.54 11.80
C PRO A 25 1.97 3.93 10.33
N SER A 26 2.69 5.02 10.05
CA SER A 26 3.01 5.41 8.67
C SER A 26 3.73 4.27 7.96
N LEU A 27 3.27 3.92 6.76
CA LEU A 27 3.98 3.03 5.89
C LEU A 27 5.21 3.76 5.29
N LYS A 28 6.39 3.14 5.32
CA LYS A 28 7.64 3.72 4.83
C LYS A 28 8.18 2.95 3.63
N SER A 29 8.78 3.68 2.68
CA SER A 29 9.48 3.06 1.55
C SER A 29 10.76 2.37 1.99
N SER A 30 11.38 1.60 1.10
CA SER A 30 12.70 0.99 1.31
C SER A 30 13.87 1.93 0.99
N PHE A 31 13.58 3.14 0.49
CA PHE A 31 14.59 4.10 0.08
C PHE A 31 15.25 4.79 1.28
N VAL A 32 16.55 4.55 1.50
CA VAL A 32 17.31 5.12 2.60
C VAL A 32 17.70 6.57 2.26
N ILE A 33 17.31 7.51 3.13
CA ILE A 33 17.63 8.94 3.00
C ILE A 33 18.71 9.41 3.99
N GLY A 34 19.04 8.57 4.98
CA GLY A 34 20.06 8.88 5.96
C GLY A 34 20.39 7.67 6.80
N GLU A 35 21.57 7.71 7.41
CA GLU A 35 22.02 6.72 8.38
C GLU A 35 22.52 7.46 9.62
N HIS A 36 22.13 6.96 10.79
CA HIS A 36 22.53 7.51 12.08
C HIS A 36 23.14 6.39 12.92
N ASP A 37 24.39 6.56 13.33
CA ASP A 37 25.02 5.66 14.28
C ASP A 37 24.56 6.00 15.69
N VAL A 38 23.86 5.06 16.33
CA VAL A 38 23.35 5.21 17.70
C VAL A 38 24.23 4.37 18.63
N PRO A 39 24.98 4.99 19.56
CA PRO A 39 25.85 4.27 20.48
C PRO A 39 25.09 3.17 21.24
N GLY A 40 25.61 1.93 21.20
CA GLY A 40 25.02 0.77 21.88
C GLY A 40 23.84 0.11 21.16
N VAL A 41 23.34 0.68 20.06
CA VAL A 41 22.24 0.13 19.25
C VAL A 41 22.69 -0.20 17.81
N GLY A 42 23.67 0.54 17.29
CA GLY A 42 24.20 0.37 15.94
C GLY A 42 23.60 1.34 14.92
N VAL A 43 23.90 1.11 13.63
CA VAL A 43 23.47 1.98 12.54
C VAL A 43 21.97 1.85 12.29
N GLN A 44 21.26 2.96 12.46
CA GLN A 44 19.84 3.10 12.17
C GLN A 44 19.64 3.78 10.81
N LYS A 45 18.79 3.20 9.97
CA LYS A 45 18.45 3.75 8.65
C LYS A 45 17.19 4.60 8.72
N ALA A 46 17.28 5.83 8.22
CA ALA A 46 16.13 6.68 7.97
C ALA A 46 15.61 6.41 6.56
N PHE A 47 14.34 6.05 6.44
CA PHE A 47 13.69 5.75 5.17
C PHE A 47 12.80 6.91 4.71
N ALA A 48 12.78 7.17 3.39
CA ALA A 48 11.84 8.11 2.80
C ALA A 48 10.39 7.63 3.03
N PRO A 49 9.45 8.55 3.29
CA PRO A 49 8.03 8.23 3.19
C PRO A 49 7.68 7.88 1.74
N TYR A 50 6.59 7.15 1.55
CA TYR A 50 5.97 7.07 0.23
C TYR A 50 5.46 8.45 -0.18
N SER A 51 5.46 8.73 -1.49
CA SER A 51 4.97 9.99 -2.03
C SER A 51 3.47 10.15 -1.79
N GLU A 52 2.74 9.04 -1.91
CA GLU A 52 1.31 8.95 -1.68
C GLU A 52 1.03 7.65 -0.93
N THR A 53 0.16 7.69 0.08
CA THR A 53 -0.29 6.51 0.83
C THR A 53 -1.79 6.57 0.99
N VAL A 54 -2.44 5.43 0.81
CA VAL A 54 -3.89 5.28 0.98
C VAL A 54 -4.18 4.04 1.81
N ASN A 55 -5.22 4.12 2.63
CA ASN A 55 -5.66 3.00 3.47
C ASN A 55 -7.03 2.50 3.03
N TYR A 56 -7.19 1.20 3.04
CA TYR A 56 -8.47 0.52 2.83
C TYR A 56 -8.83 -0.30 4.05
N TRP A 57 -9.96 0.03 4.68
CA TRP A 57 -10.48 -0.64 5.86
C TRP A 57 -11.56 -1.63 5.45
N GLY A 58 -11.26 -2.90 5.69
CA GLY A 58 -12.07 -4.04 5.26
C GLY A 58 -12.52 -4.90 6.42
N TYR A 59 -13.63 -5.59 6.22
CA TYR A 59 -14.11 -6.63 7.14
C TYR A 59 -14.57 -7.84 6.34
N ILE A 60 -14.13 -9.02 6.76
CA ILE A 60 -14.58 -10.28 6.16
C ILE A 60 -15.59 -10.91 7.12
N LYS A 61 -16.84 -11.01 6.65
CA LYS A 61 -17.93 -11.64 7.41
C LYS A 61 -17.76 -13.16 7.39
N PRO A 62 -18.13 -13.86 8.48
CA PRO A 62 -18.37 -15.30 8.42
C PRO A 62 -19.36 -15.63 7.30
N GLY A 63 -19.10 -16.68 6.54
CA GLY A 63 -19.89 -17.09 5.39
C GLY A 63 -19.67 -16.26 4.12
N GLN A 64 -18.87 -15.19 4.15
CA GLN A 64 -18.61 -14.37 2.96
C GLN A 64 -17.97 -15.23 1.87
N ALA A 65 -18.50 -15.12 0.66
CA ALA A 65 -17.92 -15.76 -0.52
C ALA A 65 -16.55 -15.15 -0.78
N ALA A 66 -15.56 -16.01 -1.00
CA ALA A 66 -14.24 -15.60 -1.43
C ALA A 66 -14.29 -15.19 -2.91
N ASP A 67 -13.44 -14.24 -3.31
CA ASP A 67 -13.33 -13.85 -4.72
C ASP A 67 -12.67 -14.97 -5.55
N ALA A 68 -11.81 -15.77 -4.92
CA ALA A 68 -11.24 -16.98 -5.50
C ALA A 68 -10.89 -18.02 -4.43
N VAL A 69 -10.62 -19.25 -4.89
CA VAL A 69 -9.99 -20.29 -4.08
C VAL A 69 -8.64 -20.61 -4.70
N VAL A 70 -7.55 -20.23 -4.02
CA VAL A 70 -6.17 -20.47 -4.48
C VAL A 70 -5.55 -21.54 -3.59
N ASN A 71 -5.17 -22.68 -4.17
CA ASN A 71 -4.60 -23.81 -3.44
C ASN A 71 -5.45 -24.26 -2.23
N GLY A 72 -6.78 -24.25 -2.37
CA GLY A 72 -7.73 -24.61 -1.30
C GLY A 72 -7.95 -23.53 -0.24
N LYS A 73 -7.32 -22.36 -0.37
CA LYS A 73 -7.48 -21.23 0.55
C LYS A 73 -8.45 -20.19 -0.03
N LYS A 74 -9.37 -19.68 0.80
CA LYS A 74 -10.29 -18.59 0.44
C LYS A 74 -9.49 -17.29 0.27
N SER A 75 -9.45 -16.77 -0.95
CA SER A 75 -8.73 -15.55 -1.30
C SER A 75 -9.69 -14.40 -1.61
N TYR A 76 -9.32 -13.21 -1.17
CA TYR A 76 -10.03 -11.96 -1.38
C TYR A 76 -9.15 -11.00 -2.16
N PHE A 77 -9.78 -10.10 -2.91
CA PHE A 77 -9.08 -9.19 -3.81
C PHE A 77 -9.28 -7.73 -3.41
N LEU A 78 -8.18 -6.99 -3.43
CA LEU A 78 -8.18 -5.53 -3.57
C LEU A 78 -7.54 -5.17 -4.89
N TYR A 79 -8.17 -4.26 -5.61
CA TYR A 79 -7.65 -3.76 -6.87
C TYR A 79 -7.03 -2.38 -6.64
N VAL A 80 -5.85 -2.19 -7.21
CA VAL A 80 -5.08 -0.94 -7.13
C VAL A 80 -4.88 -0.42 -8.55
N TRP A 81 -5.39 0.77 -8.83
CA TRP A 81 -5.06 1.49 -10.05
C TRP A 81 -3.85 2.40 -9.81
N VAL A 82 -2.76 2.15 -10.53
CA VAL A 82 -1.57 3.02 -10.51
C VAL A 82 -1.54 3.84 -11.79
N PRO A 83 -1.69 5.18 -11.72
CA PRO A 83 -1.93 6.02 -12.90
C PRO A 83 -0.67 6.32 -13.72
N ALA A 84 0.53 6.15 -13.15
CA ALA A 84 1.82 6.41 -13.81
C ALA A 84 2.88 5.39 -13.36
N ALA A 85 4.07 5.44 -13.97
CA ALA A 85 5.19 4.62 -13.51
C ALA A 85 5.69 5.09 -12.14
N ILE A 86 6.01 4.15 -11.25
CA ILE A 86 6.46 4.37 -9.88
C ILE A 86 7.75 3.57 -9.61
N ALA A 87 8.56 4.04 -8.66
CA ALA A 87 9.82 3.40 -8.29
C ALA A 87 9.63 2.24 -7.30
N GLU A 88 8.63 2.35 -6.42
CA GLU A 88 8.31 1.36 -5.41
C GLU A 88 6.80 1.33 -5.13
N LEU A 89 6.26 0.13 -4.93
CA LEU A 89 4.90 -0.13 -4.46
C LEU A 89 5.00 -0.89 -3.13
N GLY A 90 4.54 -0.26 -2.05
CA GLY A 90 4.40 -0.88 -0.75
C GLY A 90 2.98 -1.35 -0.51
N VAL A 91 2.82 -2.58 -0.03
CA VAL A 91 1.53 -3.13 0.39
C VAL A 91 1.70 -3.73 1.78
N ARG A 92 0.97 -3.21 2.75
CA ARG A 92 0.90 -3.72 4.12
C ARG A 92 -0.51 -4.17 4.44
N LEU A 93 -0.64 -5.28 5.17
CA LEU A 93 -1.92 -5.77 5.66
C LEU A 93 -1.80 -6.06 7.15
N ILE A 94 -2.67 -5.43 7.95
CA ILE A 94 -2.74 -5.65 9.41
C ILE A 94 -4.14 -6.10 9.77
N SER A 95 -4.26 -7.10 10.63
CA SER A 95 -5.51 -7.59 11.20
C SER A 95 -5.27 -7.99 12.66
N PRO A 96 -6.17 -7.66 13.61
CA PRO A 96 -7.41 -6.92 13.46
C PRO A 96 -7.18 -5.39 13.53
N THR A 97 -8.24 -4.58 13.45
CA THR A 97 -8.12 -3.11 13.40
C THR A 97 -8.57 -2.38 14.66
N GLY A 98 -9.38 -3.01 15.51
CA GLY A 98 -10.06 -2.34 16.63
C GLY A 98 -9.11 -1.65 17.61
N GLU A 99 -7.94 -2.24 17.90
CA GLU A 99 -6.93 -1.65 18.78
C GLU A 99 -5.95 -0.71 18.04
N ILE A 100 -6.05 -0.62 16.71
CA ILE A 100 -5.22 0.28 15.88
C ILE A 100 -5.88 1.66 15.81
N GLY A 101 -7.21 1.71 15.71
CA GLY A 101 -7.99 2.94 15.64
C GLY A 101 -9.01 2.92 14.52
N ASP A 102 -9.56 4.10 14.22
CA ASP A 102 -10.61 4.29 13.23
C ASP A 102 -10.07 4.85 11.91
N PRO A 103 -10.77 4.62 10.78
CA PRO A 103 -10.43 5.22 9.50
C PRO A 103 -10.44 6.75 9.54
N SER A 104 -9.50 7.37 8.83
CA SER A 104 -9.55 8.81 8.53
C SER A 104 -10.66 9.13 7.52
N SER A 105 -10.98 10.42 7.35
CA SER A 105 -11.95 10.88 6.35
C SER A 105 -11.51 10.63 4.91
N GLU A 106 -10.22 10.45 4.67
CA GLU A 106 -9.63 10.21 3.35
C GLU A 106 -9.46 8.71 3.06
N ASP A 107 -9.68 7.85 4.07
CA ASP A 107 -9.50 6.42 3.93
C ASP A 107 -10.70 5.76 3.23
N PHE A 108 -10.39 4.74 2.41
CA PHE A 108 -11.40 3.90 1.81
C PHE A 108 -11.97 2.93 2.84
N GLN A 109 -13.28 2.72 2.81
CA GLN A 109 -13.96 1.81 3.73
C GLN A 109 -14.94 0.91 2.98
N SER A 110 -14.83 -0.39 3.18
CA SER A 110 -15.83 -1.34 2.70
C SER A 110 -17.16 -1.19 3.45
N ASP A 111 -18.27 -1.49 2.77
CA ASP A 111 -19.58 -1.49 3.42
C ASP A 111 -19.66 -2.52 4.56
N ALA A 112 -18.96 -3.65 4.42
CA ALA A 112 -18.85 -4.66 5.47
C ALA A 112 -18.14 -4.09 6.73
N PHE A 113 -17.10 -3.28 6.55
CA PHE A 113 -16.39 -2.64 7.66
C PHE A 113 -17.27 -1.59 8.35
N LYS A 114 -18.00 -0.78 7.59
CA LYS A 114 -18.94 0.20 8.15
C LYS A 114 -20.04 -0.48 8.98
N ALA A 115 -20.50 -1.65 8.54
CA ALA A 115 -21.56 -2.41 9.22
C ALA A 115 -21.08 -3.22 10.44
N ALA A 116 -19.78 -3.52 10.54
CA ALA A 116 -19.25 -4.32 11.63
C ALA A 116 -19.14 -3.53 12.95
N THR A 117 -19.43 -4.19 14.07
CA THR A 117 -19.36 -3.57 15.41
C THR A 117 -17.91 -3.40 15.89
N PRO A 118 -17.65 -2.55 16.91
CA PRO A 118 -16.33 -2.47 17.53
C PRO A 118 -15.78 -3.82 18.02
N GLU A 119 -16.63 -4.66 18.60
CA GLU A 119 -16.26 -6.00 19.09
C GLU A 119 -15.88 -6.95 17.95
N GLU A 120 -16.59 -6.87 16.83
CA GLU A 120 -16.28 -7.66 15.63
C GLU A 120 -14.95 -7.28 14.99
N LYS A 121 -14.54 -6.01 15.13
CA LYS A 121 -13.27 -5.45 14.62
C LYS A 121 -12.08 -5.63 15.56
N SER A 122 -12.31 -6.12 16.77
CA SER A 122 -11.29 -6.21 17.82
C SER A 122 -10.93 -7.67 18.12
N MET A 123 -9.86 -7.86 18.89
CA MET A 123 -9.52 -9.15 19.46
C MET A 123 -10.71 -9.78 20.21
N PRO A 124 -10.94 -11.09 20.09
CA PRO A 124 -10.07 -12.09 19.44
C PRO A 124 -10.37 -12.31 17.93
N ASN A 125 -11.15 -11.44 17.28
CA ASN A 125 -11.55 -11.62 15.88
C ASN A 125 -10.48 -11.12 14.89
N TRP A 126 -9.50 -11.97 14.60
CA TRP A 126 -8.42 -11.68 13.67
C TRP A 126 -8.08 -12.88 12.78
N PHE A 127 -7.34 -12.63 11.73
CA PHE A 127 -6.73 -13.67 10.90
C PHE A 127 -5.26 -13.35 10.62
N ASP A 128 -4.50 -14.44 10.48
CA ASP A 128 -3.11 -14.49 10.03
C ASP A 128 -3.07 -14.08 8.55
N THR A 129 -2.36 -12.99 8.21
CA THR A 129 -2.45 -12.35 6.90
C THR A 129 -1.41 -12.90 5.94
N TRP A 130 -1.81 -13.11 4.69
CA TRP A 130 -0.89 -13.39 3.58
C TRP A 130 -1.27 -12.54 2.38
N ILE A 131 -0.29 -11.94 1.71
CA ILE A 131 -0.50 -11.11 0.52
C ILE A 131 0.29 -11.60 -0.70
N ARG A 132 -0.31 -11.43 -1.87
CA ARG A 132 0.29 -11.56 -3.20
C ARG A 132 -0.09 -10.35 -4.02
N VAL A 133 0.85 -9.81 -4.79
CA VAL A 133 0.55 -8.72 -5.73
C VAL A 133 0.77 -9.19 -7.16
N GLU A 134 -0.25 -8.98 -7.99
CA GLU A 134 -0.26 -9.38 -9.39
C GLU A 134 -0.55 -8.20 -10.31
N ARG A 135 0.03 -8.22 -11.52
CA ARG A 135 -0.31 -7.27 -12.58
C ARG A 135 -1.44 -7.84 -13.45
N LEU A 136 -2.45 -7.02 -13.74
CA LEU A 136 -3.55 -7.34 -14.65
C LEU A 136 -3.40 -6.63 -16.00
N ALA A 137 -4.29 -6.95 -16.94
CA ALA A 137 -4.18 -6.52 -18.33
C ALA A 137 -4.63 -5.07 -18.62
N ALA A 138 -5.28 -4.39 -17.67
CA ALA A 138 -5.77 -3.02 -17.89
C ALA A 138 -4.62 -2.01 -17.87
N ILE A 139 -4.54 -1.23 -18.97
CA ILE A 139 -3.60 -0.11 -19.15
C ILE A 139 -4.34 1.25 -19.19
N MET A 140 -5.67 1.23 -19.26
CA MET A 140 -6.56 2.39 -19.18
C MET A 140 -7.67 2.16 -18.14
N PRO A 141 -8.20 3.21 -17.49
CA PRO A 141 -9.24 3.04 -16.45
C PRO A 141 -10.48 2.30 -16.93
N ASN A 142 -10.95 2.58 -18.14
CA ASN A 142 -12.15 1.96 -18.72
C ASN A 142 -11.99 0.45 -19.05
N GLN A 143 -10.80 -0.12 -18.84
CA GLN A 143 -10.53 -1.55 -19.01
C GLN A 143 -10.52 -2.31 -17.68
N ILE A 144 -10.57 -1.61 -16.54
CA ILE A 144 -10.35 -2.19 -15.22
C ILE A 144 -11.33 -3.33 -14.93
N GLU A 145 -12.63 -3.12 -15.16
CA GLU A 145 -13.64 -4.14 -14.86
C GLU A 145 -13.47 -5.40 -15.72
N GLY A 146 -13.13 -5.21 -17.00
CA GLY A 146 -12.86 -6.32 -17.93
C GLY A 146 -11.60 -7.09 -17.53
N ALA A 147 -10.52 -6.39 -17.20
CA ALA A 147 -9.25 -6.99 -16.83
C ALA A 147 -9.30 -7.72 -15.47
N ALA A 148 -10.13 -7.25 -14.53
CA ALA A 148 -10.33 -7.88 -13.22
C ALA A 148 -10.87 -9.32 -13.32
N LYS A 149 -11.66 -9.61 -14.36
CA LYS A 149 -12.21 -10.95 -14.64
C LYS A 149 -11.18 -11.89 -15.30
N GLY A 150 -10.06 -11.34 -15.77
CA GLY A 150 -9.02 -12.08 -16.47
C GLY A 150 -8.00 -12.76 -15.55
N LYS A 151 -7.09 -13.52 -16.15
CA LYS A 151 -5.91 -14.06 -15.46
C LYS A 151 -4.89 -12.96 -15.21
N ALA A 152 -4.15 -13.09 -14.11
CA ALA A 152 -2.98 -12.25 -13.88
C ALA A 152 -1.96 -12.45 -15.00
N LEU A 153 -1.41 -11.33 -15.49
CA LEU A 153 -0.31 -11.36 -16.44
C LEU A 153 0.99 -11.78 -15.75
N GLN A 154 1.13 -11.42 -14.47
CA GLN A 154 2.38 -11.57 -13.76
C GLN A 154 2.18 -11.56 -12.24
N ASN A 155 2.84 -12.47 -11.52
CA ASN A 155 3.07 -12.35 -10.08
C ASN A 155 4.29 -11.46 -9.84
N LEU A 156 4.15 -10.45 -8.98
CA LEU A 156 5.19 -9.49 -8.62
C LEU A 156 5.85 -9.80 -7.28
N GLY A 157 5.18 -10.58 -6.41
CA GLY A 157 5.71 -11.00 -5.13
C GLY A 157 4.61 -11.47 -4.17
N ASP A 158 5.05 -12.14 -3.11
CA ASP A 158 4.25 -12.70 -2.04
C ASP A 158 4.90 -12.38 -0.68
N ASN A 159 4.11 -12.21 0.38
CA ASN A 159 4.59 -12.03 1.76
C ASN A 159 3.55 -12.52 2.79
N ASP A 160 4.01 -12.91 3.98
CA ASP A 160 3.20 -13.49 5.06
C ASP A 160 3.42 -12.71 6.36
N ASP A 161 4.59 -12.89 6.99
CA ASP A 161 4.95 -12.35 8.31
C ASP A 161 5.98 -11.21 8.25
N GLY A 162 5.92 -10.41 7.17
CA GLY A 162 6.97 -9.46 6.84
C GLY A 162 6.83 -8.06 7.46
N ASP A 163 5.74 -7.74 8.15
CA ASP A 163 5.53 -6.38 8.65
C ASP A 163 6.53 -6.02 9.74
N ASP A 164 7.33 -5.00 9.42
CA ASP A 164 8.33 -4.39 10.29
C ASP A 164 7.88 -3.02 10.84
N THR A 165 6.67 -2.58 10.48
CA THR A 165 6.22 -1.21 10.77
C THR A 165 5.25 -1.10 11.95
N TYR A 166 4.42 -2.11 12.20
CA TYR A 166 3.56 -2.18 13.37
C TYR A 166 4.15 -3.13 14.42
N ASN A 167 4.32 -2.63 15.64
CA ASN A 167 4.74 -3.47 16.75
C ASN A 167 3.56 -4.30 17.24
N GLU A 168 3.35 -5.47 16.65
CA GLU A 168 2.28 -6.38 17.00
C GLU A 168 2.54 -7.05 18.36
N GLU A 169 1.66 -6.75 19.33
CA GLU A 169 1.68 -7.30 20.69
C GLU A 169 0.38 -8.05 21.03
N ARG A 170 -0.63 -8.01 20.15
CA ARG A 170 -1.97 -8.59 20.41
C ARG A 170 -2.01 -10.08 20.11
N HIS A 171 -1.19 -10.53 19.17
CA HIS A 171 -0.96 -11.92 18.79
C HIS A 171 0.47 -12.09 18.23
N ALA A 172 0.81 -13.28 17.72
CA ALA A 172 2.08 -13.50 17.04
C ALA A 172 2.20 -12.59 15.79
N LYS A 173 3.44 -12.23 15.42
CA LYS A 173 3.74 -11.28 14.35
C LYS A 173 3.45 -11.89 12.96
N TYR A 174 2.19 -11.87 12.57
CA TYR A 174 1.67 -12.46 11.32
C TYR A 174 1.05 -11.43 10.37
N ASN A 175 1.47 -10.17 10.50
CA ASN A 175 1.07 -9.09 9.61
C ASN A 175 2.00 -9.08 8.39
N SER A 176 1.42 -8.88 7.20
CA SER A 176 2.19 -8.90 5.95
C SER A 176 2.66 -7.52 5.52
N LEU A 177 3.86 -7.50 4.92
CA LEU A 177 4.41 -6.32 4.24
C LEU A 177 5.25 -6.73 3.03
N LEU A 178 4.83 -6.28 1.86
CA LEU A 178 5.53 -6.49 0.60
C LEU A 178 5.91 -5.13 0.01
N ARG A 179 7.21 -4.92 -0.20
CA ARG A 179 7.76 -3.77 -0.94
C ARG A 179 8.27 -4.27 -2.28
N ILE A 180 7.61 -3.86 -3.36
CA ILE A 180 8.00 -4.21 -4.73
C ILE A 180 8.81 -3.03 -5.25
N THR A 181 10.08 -3.27 -5.52
CA THR A 181 11.01 -2.24 -6.00
C THR A 181 11.43 -2.54 -7.43
N ILE A 182 11.79 -1.49 -8.17
CA ILE A 182 12.60 -1.66 -9.36
C ILE A 182 13.95 -2.23 -8.89
N PRO A 183 14.36 -3.43 -9.31
CA PRO A 183 15.62 -4.02 -8.88
C PRO A 183 16.76 -3.16 -9.37
N ASN A 184 17.68 -2.85 -8.45
CA ASN A 184 18.94 -2.17 -8.76
C ASN A 184 18.68 -0.92 -9.61
N LEU A 185 18.30 0.19 -8.96
CA LEU A 185 18.34 1.51 -9.59
C LEU A 185 19.66 1.60 -10.37
N PRO A 186 19.61 1.62 -11.71
CA PRO A 186 20.80 1.38 -12.52
C PRO A 186 21.85 2.44 -12.19
N LYS A 187 23.05 1.99 -11.85
CA LYS A 187 24.16 2.91 -11.53
C LYS A 187 24.88 3.40 -12.78
N SER A 188 24.56 2.81 -13.93
CA SER A 188 25.15 3.12 -15.22
C SER A 188 24.14 2.95 -16.37
N LEU A 189 24.43 3.56 -17.52
CA LEU A 189 23.64 3.41 -18.75
C LEU A 189 23.64 1.96 -19.29
N ASP A 190 24.66 1.17 -18.98
CA ASP A 190 24.73 -0.23 -19.42
C ASP A 190 23.87 -1.16 -18.55
N GLU A 191 23.71 -0.85 -17.26
CA GLU A 191 22.77 -1.56 -16.38
C GLU A 191 21.30 -1.33 -16.80
N LEU A 192 20.97 -0.16 -17.35
CA LEU A 192 19.63 0.14 -17.90
C LEU A 192 19.24 -0.81 -19.03
N LYS A 193 20.20 -1.30 -19.83
CA LYS A 193 19.93 -2.19 -20.98
C LYS A 193 19.47 -3.58 -20.56
N ASN A 194 19.83 -4.01 -19.35
CA ASN A 194 19.54 -5.35 -18.82
C ASN A 194 18.48 -5.33 -17.71
N LEU A 195 17.70 -4.24 -17.61
CA LEU A 195 16.70 -4.07 -16.57
C LEU A 195 15.61 -5.15 -16.69
N ASP A 196 15.31 -5.83 -15.58
CA ASP A 196 14.23 -6.81 -15.52
C ASP A 196 12.87 -6.11 -15.65
N THR A 197 12.37 -6.02 -16.87
CA THR A 197 11.11 -5.34 -17.22
C THR A 197 9.90 -5.91 -16.48
N LYS A 198 9.99 -7.16 -16.01
CA LYS A 198 8.95 -7.81 -15.20
C LYS A 198 8.73 -7.06 -13.89
N LYS A 199 9.75 -6.43 -13.32
CA LYS A 199 9.65 -5.73 -12.04
C LYS A 199 9.43 -4.22 -12.19
N LEU A 200 9.27 -3.73 -13.43
CA LEU A 200 8.91 -2.33 -13.67
C LEU A 200 7.48 -2.06 -13.23
N LEU A 201 7.30 -1.18 -12.26
CA LEU A 201 6.00 -0.73 -11.81
C LEU A 201 5.48 0.38 -12.72
N VAL A 202 4.92 -0.02 -13.87
CA VAL A 202 4.32 0.89 -14.84
C VAL A 202 2.87 1.22 -14.49
N ARG A 203 2.31 2.23 -15.15
CA ARG A 203 0.86 2.49 -15.15
C ARG A 203 0.08 1.21 -15.42
N GLY A 204 -0.97 0.97 -14.63
CA GLY A 204 -1.89 -0.14 -14.88
C GLY A 204 -2.64 -0.61 -13.65
N LEU A 205 -3.38 -1.69 -13.85
CA LEU A 205 -4.15 -2.35 -12.80
C LEU A 205 -3.32 -3.43 -12.11
N TYR A 206 -3.31 -3.39 -10.79
CA TYR A 206 -2.70 -4.36 -9.91
C TYR A 206 -3.78 -5.00 -9.04
N ARG A 207 -3.61 -6.28 -8.70
CA ARG A 207 -4.48 -7.02 -7.80
C ARG A 207 -3.66 -7.49 -6.60
N ILE A 208 -4.06 -7.02 -5.43
CA ILE A 208 -3.61 -7.57 -4.15
C ILE A 208 -4.55 -8.72 -3.84
N THR A 209 -4.02 -9.93 -3.92
CA THR A 209 -4.68 -11.12 -3.40
C THR A 209 -4.27 -11.27 -1.95
N PHE A 210 -5.24 -11.33 -1.06
CA PHE A 210 -4.97 -11.65 0.33
C PHE A 210 -5.82 -12.83 0.78
N THR A 211 -5.24 -13.66 1.63
CA THR A 211 -5.85 -14.85 2.21
C THR A 211 -5.36 -14.95 3.65
N THR A 212 -5.84 -15.95 4.36
CA THR A 212 -5.13 -16.40 5.56
C THR A 212 -4.14 -17.51 5.25
N TYR A 213 -3.06 -17.62 6.03
CA TYR A 213 -2.15 -18.76 5.97
C TYR A 213 -2.86 -20.09 6.27
N LYS A 214 -3.81 -20.13 7.22
CA LYS A 214 -4.47 -21.37 7.66
C LYS A 214 -5.58 -21.81 6.70
N VAL A 215 -5.74 -23.12 6.47
CA VAL A 215 -6.91 -23.62 5.71
C VAL A 215 -8.17 -23.42 6.56
N GLY A 216 -9.14 -22.66 6.07
CA GLY A 216 -10.36 -22.36 6.81
C GLY A 216 -11.07 -21.09 6.37
N GLU A 217 -11.99 -20.62 7.21
CA GLU A 217 -12.70 -19.36 7.01
C GLU A 217 -11.85 -18.18 7.48
N VAL A 218 -11.72 -17.16 6.62
CA VAL A 218 -11.20 -15.86 7.04
C VAL A 218 -12.33 -15.09 7.70
N LYS A 219 -12.10 -14.61 8.92
CA LYS A 219 -13.02 -13.71 9.63
C LYS A 219 -12.20 -12.62 10.30
N GLY A 220 -12.69 -11.39 10.22
CA GLY A 220 -12.13 -10.27 10.99
C GLY A 220 -11.99 -9.01 10.16
N SER A 221 -11.68 -7.93 10.86
CA SER A 221 -11.31 -6.65 10.25
C SER A 221 -9.87 -6.67 9.77
N PHE A 222 -9.56 -5.88 8.77
CA PHE A 222 -8.19 -5.61 8.34
C PHE A 222 -8.05 -4.18 7.82
N VAL A 223 -6.82 -3.68 7.84
CA VAL A 223 -6.44 -2.46 7.13
C VAL A 223 -5.33 -2.78 6.15
N ALA A 224 -5.60 -2.49 4.86
CA ALA A 224 -4.62 -2.58 3.80
C ALA A 224 -4.07 -1.18 3.54
N THR A 225 -2.77 -0.96 3.76
CA THR A 225 -2.09 0.29 3.41
C THR A 225 -1.31 0.09 2.13
N VAL A 226 -1.57 0.93 1.13
CA VAL A 226 -0.82 0.94 -0.13
C VAL A 226 -0.08 2.26 -0.27
N GLY A 227 1.25 2.17 -0.41
CA GLY A 227 2.13 3.30 -0.64
C GLY A 227 2.74 3.24 -2.03
N VAL A 228 2.81 4.38 -2.73
CA VAL A 228 3.54 4.49 -4.00
C VAL A 228 4.66 5.53 -3.89
N LEU A 229 5.83 5.17 -4.41
CA LEU A 229 6.97 6.07 -4.49
C LEU A 229 7.11 6.54 -5.93
N GLY A 230 6.61 7.74 -6.22
CA GLY A 230 6.81 8.40 -7.51
C GLY A 230 7.23 9.86 -7.32
N PRO A 231 7.36 10.63 -8.41
CA PRO A 231 7.78 12.03 -8.29
C PRO A 231 6.81 12.82 -7.38
N PRO A 232 7.30 13.52 -6.35
CA PRO A 232 6.45 14.25 -5.43
C PRO A 232 5.73 15.40 -6.15
N GLY A 233 4.51 15.72 -5.73
CA GLY A 233 3.75 16.86 -6.24
C GLY A 233 3.18 16.71 -7.66
N VAL A 234 3.06 15.47 -8.16
CA VAL A 234 2.40 15.18 -9.44
C VAL A 234 0.89 14.96 -9.20
N PRO A 235 0.01 15.88 -9.66
CA PRO A 235 -1.43 15.68 -9.52
C PRO A 235 -1.90 14.41 -10.23
N GLY A 236 -2.73 13.63 -9.55
CA GLY A 236 -3.26 12.38 -10.09
C GLY A 236 -2.28 11.21 -10.09
N LEU A 237 -1.22 11.27 -9.27
CA LEU A 237 -0.31 10.13 -9.03
C LEU A 237 -0.84 9.18 -7.93
N SER A 238 -1.73 9.67 -7.05
CA SER A 238 -2.28 8.89 -5.95
C SER A 238 -2.95 7.61 -6.45
N PRO A 239 -2.61 6.45 -5.87
CA PRO A 239 -3.22 5.18 -6.25
C PRO A 239 -4.68 5.16 -5.79
N ILE A 240 -5.53 4.48 -6.54
CA ILE A 240 -6.96 4.32 -6.19
C ILE A 240 -7.20 2.87 -5.84
N LEU A 241 -7.90 2.62 -4.73
CA LEU A 241 -8.14 1.28 -4.19
C LEU A 241 -9.63 0.98 -4.10
N HIS A 242 -10.01 -0.23 -4.50
CA HIS A 242 -11.34 -0.74 -4.21
C HIS A 242 -11.39 -2.27 -4.29
N ALA A 243 -12.25 -2.91 -3.50
CA ALA A 243 -12.52 -4.35 -3.63
C ALA A 243 -13.42 -4.67 -4.85
N ASN A 244 -14.37 -3.78 -5.16
CA ASN A 244 -15.20 -3.89 -6.37
C ASN A 244 -14.53 -3.20 -7.57
N PRO A 245 -14.17 -3.94 -8.64
CA PRO A 245 -13.47 -3.37 -9.79
C PRO A 245 -14.33 -2.41 -10.64
N ALA A 246 -15.65 -2.53 -10.61
CA ALA A 246 -16.53 -1.59 -11.31
C ALA A 246 -16.52 -0.20 -10.65
N GLU A 247 -16.51 -0.16 -9.32
CA GLU A 247 -16.40 1.11 -8.58
C GLU A 247 -14.98 1.69 -8.71
N LEU A 248 -13.93 0.86 -8.70
CA LEU A 248 -12.57 1.31 -9.02
C LEU A 248 -12.49 1.94 -10.41
N GLN A 249 -13.09 1.30 -11.43
CA GLN A 249 -13.12 1.83 -12.80
C GLN A 249 -13.78 3.20 -12.87
N LYS A 250 -14.91 3.37 -12.20
CA LYS A 250 -15.64 4.64 -12.12
C LYS A 250 -14.77 5.73 -11.47
N GLN A 251 -14.16 5.44 -10.32
CA GLN A 251 -13.30 6.38 -9.60
C GLN A 251 -12.05 6.76 -10.42
N ALA A 252 -11.38 5.78 -11.03
CA ALA A 252 -10.20 6.01 -11.85
C ALA A 252 -10.51 6.82 -13.12
N THR A 253 -11.66 6.57 -13.76
CA THR A 253 -12.10 7.36 -14.92
C THR A 253 -12.39 8.81 -14.51
N ALA A 254 -13.12 9.01 -13.41
CA ALA A 254 -13.42 10.35 -12.90
C ALA A 254 -12.16 11.13 -12.50
N ALA A 255 -11.19 10.47 -11.87
CA ALA A 255 -9.91 11.08 -11.51
C ALA A 255 -9.11 11.54 -12.75
N GLU A 256 -9.07 10.73 -13.81
CA GLU A 256 -8.42 11.13 -15.07
C GLU A 256 -9.15 12.26 -15.78
N GLU A 257 -10.47 12.28 -15.76
CA GLU A 257 -11.26 13.39 -16.31
C GLU A 257 -11.04 14.69 -15.53
N ALA A 258 -10.97 14.61 -14.20
CA ALA A 258 -10.65 15.75 -13.35
C ALA A 258 -9.25 16.29 -13.64
N LEU A 259 -8.25 15.40 -13.78
CA LEU A 259 -6.89 15.79 -14.16
C LEU A 259 -6.86 16.45 -15.55
N LYS A 260 -7.55 15.87 -16.55
CA LYS A 260 -7.65 16.46 -17.89
C LYS A 260 -8.26 17.86 -17.86
N LYS A 261 -9.31 18.07 -17.06
CA LYS A 261 -9.95 19.39 -16.89
C LYS A 261 -9.00 20.38 -16.22
N ALA A 262 -8.29 19.96 -15.18
CA ALA A 262 -7.32 20.80 -14.47
C ALA A 262 -6.16 21.23 -15.39
N VAL A 263 -5.64 20.31 -16.21
CA VAL A 263 -4.53 20.59 -17.15
C VAL A 263 -5.00 21.41 -18.36
N ALA A 264 -6.27 21.29 -18.77
CA ALA A 264 -6.82 22.07 -19.88
C ALA A 264 -7.13 23.53 -19.50
N GLY A 265 -7.08 23.90 -18.21
CA GLY A 265 -7.46 25.20 -17.69
C GLY A 265 -6.32 26.21 -17.58
N ASP A 266 -5.81 26.68 -18.73
CA ASP A 266 -5.12 27.98 -18.91
C ASP A 266 -5.10 28.38 -20.41
N LYS A 267 -6.24 28.22 -21.09
CA LYS A 267 -6.50 28.90 -22.37
C LYS A 267 -7.64 29.88 -22.18
N LYS A 268 -7.34 31.03 -21.58
CA LYS A 268 -8.10 32.28 -21.72
C LYS A 268 -7.20 33.35 -22.31
#